data_AF-A0A077NQ63-F1
#
_entry.id   AF-A0A077NQ63-F1
#
_cell.length_a   1.000
_cell.length_b   1.000
_cell.length_c   1.000
_cell.angle_alpha   90.00
_cell.angle_beta   90.00
_cell.angle_gamma   90.00
#
_symmetry.space_group_name_H-M   'P 1'
#
loop_
_entity.id
_entity.type
_entity.pdbx_description
1 polymer ?
#
loop_
_entity_poly.entity_id
_entity_poly.type
_entity_poly.pdbx_seq_one_letter_code
_entity_poly.pdbx_strand_id
1 'polypeptide(L)' 'MKLIRWFLSDRWTFKKSMKQLDPNLDRIDEVMQAAIRNNVCGCRNHPVIYNDMRRILRGRV' A
#
# COMPACT_ATOMS: atom_id res chain seq x y z
N MET A 1 -4.61 -10.04 -13.52
CA MET A 1 -3.15 -10.06 -13.23
C MET A 1 -2.67 -8.99 -12.24
N LYS A 2 -3.54 -8.23 -11.54
CA LYS A 2 -3.10 -7.15 -10.64
C LYS A 2 -2.26 -7.63 -9.45
N LEU A 3 -2.57 -8.83 -8.93
CA LEU A 3 -1.80 -9.44 -7.85
C LEU A 3 -0.34 -9.77 -8.24
N ILE A 4 -0.13 -10.33 -9.43
CA ILE A 4 1.22 -10.63 -9.94
C ILE A 4 1.99 -9.32 -10.16
N ARG A 5 1.35 -8.33 -10.81
CA ARG A 5 1.95 -7.00 -11.02
C ARG A 5 2.30 -6.31 -9.69
N TRP A 6 1.48 -6.46 -8.65
CA TRP A 6 1.79 -5.95 -7.31
C TRP A 6 3.14 -6.45 -6.83
N PHE A 7 3.35 -7.77 -6.84
CA PHE A 7 4.59 -8.36 -6.34
C PHE A 7 5.80 -8.12 -7.25
N LEU A 8 5.61 -7.96 -8.56
CA LEU A 8 6.71 -7.74 -9.50
C LEU A 8 7.16 -6.27 -9.58
N SER A 9 6.26 -5.30 -9.46
CA SER A 9 6.58 -3.89 -9.67
C SER A 9 5.95 -2.94 -8.65
N ASP A 10 4.63 -3.00 -8.50
CA ASP A 10 3.91 -1.89 -7.87
C ASP A 10 4.21 -1.80 -6.36
N ARG A 11 4.52 -2.93 -5.71
CA ARG A 11 4.94 -3.00 -4.32
C ARG A 11 6.21 -2.20 -4.04
N TRP A 12 7.19 -2.25 -4.94
CA TRP A 12 8.44 -1.49 -4.78
C TRP A 12 8.17 0.01 -4.88
N THR A 13 7.41 0.43 -5.89
CA THR A 13 6.98 1.82 -6.06
C THR A 13 6.22 2.31 -4.84
N PHE A 14 5.27 1.52 -4.34
CA PHE A 14 4.52 1.84 -3.13
C PHE A 14 5.44 2.01 -1.91
N LYS A 15 6.36 1.06 -1.66
CA LYS A 15 7.35 1.17 -0.57
C LYS A 15 8.15 2.48 -0.68
N LYS A 16 8.61 2.84 -1.88
CA LYS A 16 9.40 4.06 -2.10
C LYS A 16 8.58 5.33 -1.82
N SER A 17 7.33 5.39 -2.30
CA SER A 17 6.43 6.52 -2.03
C SER A 17 6.13 6.66 -0.54
N MET A 18 5.95 5.55 0.19
CA MET A 18 5.69 5.60 1.63
C MET A 18 6.91 6.02 2.45
N LYS A 19 8.14 5.73 2.00
CA LYS A 19 9.36 6.25 2.65
C LYS A 19 9.54 7.77 2.53
N GLN A 20 8.89 8.40 1.55
CA GLN A 20 8.92 9.86 1.38
C GLN A 20 7.87 10.57 2.24
N LEU A 21 6.91 9.83 2.79
CA LEU A 21 5.96 10.34 3.78
C LEU A 21 6.65 10.41 5.14
N ASP A 22 6.29 11.44 5.92
CA ASP A 22 6.84 11.69 7.24
C ASP A 22 6.70 10.42 8.12
N PRO A 23 7.80 9.88 8.68
CA PRO A 23 7.76 8.69 9.52
C PRO A 23 6.96 8.87 10.83
N ASN A 24 6.68 10.12 11.24
CA ASN A 24 5.84 10.43 12.40
C ASN A 24 4.34 10.52 12.05
N LEU A 25 3.97 10.23 10.81
CA LEU A 25 2.59 10.35 10.36
C LEU A 25 1.76 9.16 10.88
N ASP A 26 1.06 9.37 11.99
CA ASP A 26 0.13 8.41 12.61
C ASP A 26 -1.18 8.26 11.80
N ARG A 27 -1.06 8.23 10.47
CA ARG A 27 -2.13 8.32 9.48
C ARG A 27 -2.23 7.07 8.60
N ILE A 28 -1.77 5.92 9.10
CA ILE A 28 -1.86 4.64 8.38
C ILE A 28 -3.28 4.41 7.86
N ASP A 29 -4.29 4.66 8.69
CA ASP A 29 -5.67 4.45 8.31
C ASP A 29 -6.15 5.48 7.26
N GLU A 30 -5.69 6.73 7.30
CA GLU A 30 -5.99 7.71 6.23
C GLU A 30 -5.37 7.30 4.89
N VAL A 31 -4.11 6.86 4.90
CA VAL A 31 -3.41 6.39 3.70
C VAL A 31 -4.12 5.16 3.12
N MET A 32 -4.53 4.22 3.97
CA MET A 32 -5.27 3.03 3.54
C MET A 32 -6.67 3.40 3.02
N GLN A 33 -7.37 4.35 3.64
CA GLN A 33 -8.65 4.84 3.13
C GLN A 33 -8.49 5.50 1.76
N ALA A 34 -7.47 6.36 1.57
CA ALA A 34 -7.17 6.97 0.28
C ALA A 34 -6.81 5.90 -0.77
N ALA A 35 -6.05 4.88 -0.39
CA ALA A 35 -5.70 3.77 -1.27
C ALA A 35 -6.93 2.99 -1.74
N ILE A 36 -7.85 2.66 -0.83
CA ILE A 36 -9.13 2.00 -1.16
C ILE A 36 -9.99 2.90 -2.04
N ARG A 37 -10.14 4.18 -1.69
CA ARG A 37 -10.98 5.15 -2.41
C ARG A 37 -10.53 5.35 -3.85
N ASN A 38 -9.22 5.37 -4.08
CA ASN A 38 -8.64 5.50 -5.43
C ASN A 38 -8.36 4.14 -6.10
N ASN A 39 -8.67 3.02 -5.42
CA ASN A 39 -8.39 1.66 -5.88
C ASN A 39 -6.93 1.45 -6.32
N VAL A 40 -5.99 1.99 -5.53
CA VAL A 40 -4.55 1.93 -5.80
C VAL A 40 -4.13 0.47 -6.00
N CYS A 41 -3.51 0.18 -7.13
CA CYS A 41 -3.06 -1.17 -7.51
C CYS A 41 -4.17 -2.26 -7.48
N GLY A 42 -5.45 -1.87 -7.47
CA GLY A 42 -6.57 -2.80 -7.32
C GLY A 42 -6.82 -3.28 -5.89
N CYS A 43 -6.30 -2.60 -4.87
CA CYS A 43 -6.37 -3.05 -3.47
C CYS A 43 -7.82 -3.21 -2.95
N ARG A 44 -8.80 -2.49 -3.50
CA ARG A 44 -10.22 -2.61 -3.12
C ARG A 44 -10.77 -4.02 -3.34
N ASN A 45 -10.31 -4.70 -4.40
CA ASN A 45 -10.82 -6.00 -4.83
C ASN A 45 -9.82 -7.14 -4.56
N HIS A 46 -8.65 -6.82 -4.02
CA HIS A 46 -7.58 -7.78 -3.75
C HIS A 46 -7.12 -7.67 -2.29
N PRO A 47 -7.71 -8.44 -1.37
CA PRO A 47 -7.40 -8.35 0.06
C PRO A 47 -5.93 -8.64 0.38
N VAL A 48 -5.25 -9.46 -0.45
CA VAL A 48 -3.81 -9.70 -0.35
C VAL A 48 -3.00 -8.41 -0.54
N ILE A 49 -3.34 -7.61 -1.56
CA ILE A 49 -2.67 -6.32 -1.83
C ILE A 49 -2.95 -5.35 -0.69
N TYR A 50 -4.20 -5.25 -0.26
CA TYR A 50 -4.59 -4.39 0.87
C TYR A 50 -3.82 -4.72 2.16
N ASN A 51 -3.74 -6.01 2.50
CA ASN A 51 -3.02 -6.45 3.70
C ASN A 51 -1.52 -6.21 3.60
N ASP A 52 -0.91 -6.43 2.43
CA ASP A 52 0.52 -6.16 2.23
C ASP A 52 0.83 -4.65 2.32
N MET A 53 0.00 -3.79 1.70
CA MET A 53 0.09 -2.33 1.87
C MET A 53 0.05 -1.93 3.35
N ARG A 54 -0.91 -2.47 4.12
CA ARG A 54 -1.03 -2.17 5.55
C ARG A 54 0.18 -2.64 6.36
N ARG A 55 0.77 -3.78 6.00
CA ARG A 55 2.00 -4.27 6.65
C ARG A 55 3.19 -3.38 6.34
N ILE A 56 3.32 -2.91 5.10
CA ILE A 56 4.37 -1.98 4.67
C ILE A 56 4.28 -0.68 5.48
N LEU A 57 3.08 -0.11 5.60
CA LEU A 57 2.85 1.11 6.37
C LEU A 57 3.16 0.96 7.87
N ARG A 58 2.96 -0.25 8.42
CA ARG A 58 3.31 -0.57 9.81
C ARG A 58 4.80 -0.89 10.01
N GLY A 59 5.63 -0.79 8.97
CA GLY A 59 7.06 -1.12 9.04
C GLY A 59 7.36 -2.61 9.26
N ARG A 60 6.41 -3.52 9.00
CA ARG A 60 6.56 -4.97 9.28
C ARG A 60 7.10 -5.78 8.08
N VAL A 61 7.79 -5.13 7.13
CA VAL A 61 8.10 -5.69 5.78
C VAL A 61 9.35 -5.13 5.11
#